data_AF-F0F7A1-F1
#
_entry.id   AF-F0F7A1-F1
#
_cell.length_a   1.000
_cell.length_b   1.000
_cell.length_c   1.000
_cell.angle_alpha   90.00
_cell.angle_beta   90.00
_cell.angle_gamma   90.00
#
_symmetry.space_group_name_H-M   'P 1'
#
loop_
_entity.id
_entity.type
_entity.pdbx_description
1 polymer ?
#
loop_
_entity_poly.entity_id
_entity_poly.type
_entity_poly.pdbx_seq_one_letter_code
_entity_poly.pdbx_strand_id
1 'polypeptide(L)'
;MEIRKFALSLAVLAGLCSLNTQAQKGKKVTSHETIGQRIDTLAKKVGSAVKKAEKAGKEKLNADEKKLEADAKKVGSEVKHAEKIGKEKVCADAKKINCKVKHAEKADKAKLKSDVKKVKKGVAKTEQKVKRACLKDKAKIKALEKARKAKKVTELQMSFRLLQTAYSYINGVCKYFYAVQSRHMLFWLMKDA
;
A
#
# COMPACT_ATOMS: atom_id res chain seq x y z
N MET A 1 5.38 51.99 -8.70
CA MET A 1 5.19 53.37 -9.20
C MET A 1 6.09 54.40 -8.50
N GLU A 2 6.68 54.10 -7.36
CA GLU A 2 7.39 55.09 -6.55
C GLU A 2 8.80 55.45 -7.04
N ILE A 3 9.54 54.49 -7.60
CA ILE A 3 10.91 54.70 -8.10
C ILE A 3 10.97 55.75 -9.23
N ARG A 4 9.95 55.78 -10.11
CA ARG A 4 9.86 56.77 -11.20
C ARG A 4 9.58 58.18 -10.66
N LYS A 5 8.77 58.30 -9.60
CA LYS A 5 8.49 59.59 -8.94
C LYS A 5 9.72 60.10 -8.18
N PHE A 6 10.48 59.18 -7.56
CA PHE A 6 11.73 59.51 -6.86
C PHE A 6 12.83 59.98 -7.82
N ALA A 7 12.98 59.33 -8.98
CA ALA A 7 13.94 59.72 -10.02
C ALA A 7 13.61 61.11 -10.62
N LEU A 8 12.33 61.40 -10.84
CA LEU A 8 11.86 62.71 -11.29
C LEU A 8 12.11 63.80 -10.23
N SER A 9 11.88 63.50 -8.95
CA SER A 9 12.15 64.45 -7.85
C SER A 9 13.64 64.74 -7.68
N LEU A 10 14.52 63.73 -7.82
CA LEU A 10 15.96 63.91 -7.75
C LEU A 10 16.51 64.73 -8.93
N ALA A 11 15.99 64.52 -10.14
CA ALA A 11 16.38 65.29 -11.32
C ALA A 11 15.97 66.77 -11.20
N VAL A 12 14.79 67.05 -10.62
CA VAL A 12 14.32 68.42 -10.38
C VAL A 12 15.16 69.13 -9.30
N LEU A 13 15.52 68.44 -8.21
CA LEU A 13 16.40 69.01 -7.18
C LEU A 13 17.82 69.30 -7.71
N ALA A 14 18.39 68.38 -8.51
CA ALA A 14 19.71 68.58 -9.11
C ALA A 14 19.73 69.76 -10.10
N GLY A 15 18.64 69.94 -10.86
CA GLY A 15 18.46 71.10 -11.75
C GLY A 15 18.39 72.43 -11.00
N LEU A 16 17.66 72.48 -9.87
CA LEU A 16 17.58 73.68 -9.02
C LEU A 16 18.91 74.01 -8.34
N CYS A 17 19.66 72.97 -7.93
CA CYS A 17 20.95 73.15 -7.24
C CYS A 17 22.02 73.77 -8.15
N SER A 18 22.01 73.46 -9.47
CA SER A 18 22.92 74.06 -10.45
C SER A 18 22.61 75.54 -10.77
N LEU A 19 21.36 75.97 -10.57
CA LEU A 19 20.93 77.37 -10.79
C LEU A 19 21.38 78.29 -9.65
N ASN A 20 21.44 77.78 -8.42
CA ASN A 20 21.88 78.56 -7.27
C ASN A 20 23.38 78.91 -7.35
N THR A 21 24.19 78.08 -8.02
CA THR A 21 25.62 78.33 -8.23
C THR A 21 25.90 79.40 -9.30
N GLN A 22 24.97 79.64 -10.24
CA GLN A 22 25.11 80.67 -11.27
C GLN A 22 24.74 82.09 -10.78
N ALA A 23 24.00 82.20 -9.67
CA ALA A 23 23.56 83.49 -9.11
C ALA A 23 24.63 84.23 -8.28
N GLN A 24 25.80 83.61 -8.00
CA GLN A 24 26.80 84.17 -7.08
C GLN A 24 28.15 84.60 -7.67
N LYS A 25 28.34 84.66 -9.00
CA LYS A 25 29.53 85.31 -9.56
C LYS A 25 29.20 86.27 -10.70
N GLY A 26 29.31 87.57 -10.42
CA GLY A 26 29.48 88.62 -11.42
C GLY A 26 28.57 89.84 -11.22
N LYS A 27 29.13 90.92 -10.67
CA LYS A 27 28.47 92.21 -10.41
C LYS A 27 28.10 93.01 -11.68
N LYS A 28 26.95 93.68 -11.57
CA LYS A 28 26.56 95.05 -12.02
C LYS A 28 26.09 95.32 -13.49
N VAL A 29 24.77 95.15 -13.66
CA VAL A 29 23.72 95.99 -14.31
C VAL A 29 24.08 96.73 -15.62
N THR A 30 23.38 96.54 -16.75
CA THR A 30 22.14 97.28 -17.09
C THR A 30 21.52 96.79 -18.40
N SER A 31 20.31 96.22 -18.33
CA SER A 31 19.21 96.27 -19.31
C SER A 31 18.06 95.41 -18.78
N HIS A 32 16.89 96.00 -18.56
CA HIS A 32 15.78 95.44 -17.82
C HIS A 32 14.99 94.43 -18.67
N GLU A 33 15.50 93.20 -18.76
CA GLU A 33 14.78 92.06 -19.31
C GLU A 33 13.96 91.39 -18.20
N THR A 34 12.63 91.50 -18.26
CA THR A 34 11.74 91.02 -17.20
C THR A 34 11.90 89.51 -17.01
N ILE A 35 12.05 89.07 -15.76
CA ILE A 35 12.26 87.67 -15.33
C ILE A 35 11.32 86.67 -16.06
N GLY A 36 10.09 87.09 -16.40
CA GLY A 36 9.15 86.30 -17.20
C GLY A 36 9.67 85.84 -18.56
N GLN A 37 10.44 86.64 -19.29
CA GLN A 37 10.97 86.25 -20.62
C GLN A 37 12.04 85.16 -20.52
N ARG A 38 12.83 85.16 -19.43
CA ARG A 38 13.81 84.10 -19.17
C ARG A 38 13.12 82.80 -18.83
N ILE A 39 12.04 82.86 -18.05
CA ILE A 39 11.19 81.71 -17.72
C ILE A 39 10.50 81.16 -18.98
N ASP A 40 9.95 82.00 -19.84
CA ASP A 40 9.31 81.56 -21.09
C ASP A 40 10.28 80.90 -22.06
N THR A 41 11.49 81.43 -22.17
CA THR A 41 12.53 80.84 -23.03
C THR A 41 13.00 79.49 -22.49
N LEU A 42 13.12 79.36 -21.17
CA LEU A 42 13.41 78.10 -20.50
C LEU A 42 12.27 77.08 -20.65
N ALA A 43 11.01 77.51 -20.47
CA ALA A 43 9.84 76.66 -20.64
C ALA A 43 9.75 76.09 -22.07
N LYS A 44 10.07 76.89 -23.09
CA LYS A 44 10.16 76.42 -24.49
C LYS A 44 11.30 75.41 -24.71
N LYS A 45 12.47 75.62 -24.12
CA LYS A 45 13.61 74.67 -24.21
C LYS A 45 13.32 73.37 -23.48
N VAL A 46 12.76 73.43 -22.27
CA VAL A 46 12.38 72.24 -21.49
C VAL A 46 11.25 71.49 -22.19
N GLY A 47 10.21 72.18 -22.67
CA GLY A 47 9.09 71.56 -23.38
C GLY A 47 9.51 70.85 -24.68
N SER A 48 10.47 71.41 -25.42
CA SER A 48 11.02 70.78 -26.63
C SER A 48 11.91 69.57 -26.32
N ALA A 49 12.73 69.63 -25.26
CA ALA A 49 13.53 68.50 -24.81
C ALA A 49 12.67 67.34 -24.30
N VAL A 50 11.63 67.64 -23.51
CA VAL A 50 10.67 66.65 -22.99
C VAL A 50 9.91 65.96 -24.14
N LYS A 51 9.43 66.72 -25.14
CA LYS A 51 8.76 66.12 -26.31
C LYS A 51 9.67 65.22 -27.14
N LYS A 52 10.96 65.55 -27.26
CA LYS A 52 11.93 64.69 -27.96
C LYS A 52 12.23 63.42 -27.16
N ALA A 53 12.40 63.51 -25.85
CA ALA A 53 12.62 62.35 -24.98
C ALA A 53 11.40 61.41 -24.94
N GLU A 54 10.18 61.97 -24.94
CA GLU A 54 8.94 61.17 -24.97
C GLU A 54 8.79 60.39 -26.28
N LYS A 55 9.10 61.01 -27.44
CA LYS A 55 9.08 60.32 -28.74
C LYS A 55 10.11 59.19 -28.80
N ALA A 56 11.35 59.45 -28.36
CA ALA A 56 12.40 58.42 -28.32
C ALA A 56 12.07 57.27 -27.35
N GLY A 57 11.38 57.56 -26.24
CA GLY A 57 10.88 56.54 -25.31
C GLY A 57 9.78 55.67 -25.92
N LYS A 58 8.79 56.28 -26.58
CA LYS A 58 7.70 55.55 -27.27
C LYS A 58 8.21 54.67 -28.40
N GLU A 59 9.20 55.13 -29.16
CA GLU A 59 9.78 54.36 -30.25
C GLU A 59 10.57 53.14 -29.77
N LYS A 60 11.34 53.27 -28.68
CA LYS A 60 12.00 52.12 -28.03
C LYS A 60 11.02 51.10 -27.47
N LEU A 61 9.96 51.56 -26.80
CA LEU A 61 8.93 50.67 -26.25
C LEU A 61 8.19 49.88 -27.34
N ASN A 62 7.88 50.51 -28.47
CA ASN A 62 7.27 49.83 -29.62
C ASN A 62 8.19 48.79 -30.27
N ALA A 63 9.51 49.04 -30.27
CA ALA A 63 10.49 48.08 -30.77
C ALA A 63 10.62 46.86 -29.84
N ASP A 64 10.60 47.09 -28.52
CA ASP A 64 10.67 46.05 -27.50
C ASP A 64 9.39 45.19 -27.49
N GLU A 65 8.21 45.79 -27.67
CA GLU A 65 6.93 45.08 -27.76
C GLU A 65 6.86 44.14 -28.99
N LYS A 66 7.35 44.60 -30.15
CA LYS A 66 7.43 43.76 -31.35
C LYS A 66 8.41 42.59 -31.22
N LYS A 67 9.54 42.77 -30.52
CA LYS A 67 10.48 41.68 -30.25
C LYS A 67 9.85 40.62 -29.33
N LEU A 68 9.20 41.06 -28.25
CA LEU A 68 8.52 40.16 -27.31
C LEU A 68 7.41 39.35 -27.98
N GLU A 69 6.65 39.94 -28.90
CA GLU A 69 5.59 39.23 -29.62
C GLU A 69 6.15 38.15 -30.57
N ALA A 70 7.30 38.41 -31.21
CA ALA A 70 7.97 37.44 -32.07
C ALA A 70 8.54 36.27 -31.25
N ASP A 71 9.16 36.56 -30.11
CA ASP A 71 9.70 35.54 -29.21
C ASP A 71 8.58 34.65 -28.62
N ALA A 72 7.45 35.26 -28.24
CA ALA A 72 6.28 34.52 -27.75
C ALA A 72 5.69 33.57 -28.81
N LYS A 73 5.61 34.00 -30.07
CA LYS A 73 5.16 33.14 -31.18
C LYS A 73 6.10 31.96 -31.42
N LYS A 74 7.41 32.18 -31.34
CA LYS A 74 8.42 31.13 -31.50
C LYS A 74 8.32 30.09 -30.39
N VAL A 75 8.31 30.52 -29.12
CA VAL A 75 8.15 29.64 -27.96
C VAL A 75 6.85 28.84 -28.03
N GLY A 76 5.73 29.47 -28.42
CA GLY A 76 4.46 28.78 -28.57
C GLY A 76 4.47 27.66 -29.62
N SER A 77 5.24 27.83 -30.71
CA SER A 77 5.36 26.79 -31.75
C SER A 77 6.21 25.60 -31.31
N GLU A 78 7.31 25.86 -30.60
CA GLU A 78 8.21 24.83 -30.07
C GLU A 78 7.51 23.98 -28.99
N VAL A 79 6.73 24.63 -28.10
CA VAL A 79 5.92 23.94 -27.09
C VAL A 79 4.88 23.01 -27.73
N LYS A 80 4.15 23.47 -28.75
CA LYS A 80 3.15 22.64 -29.46
C LYS A 80 3.80 21.44 -30.16
N HIS A 81 4.99 21.61 -30.71
CA HIS A 81 5.73 20.53 -31.36
C HIS A 81 6.24 19.50 -30.34
N ALA A 82 6.81 19.96 -29.23
CA ALA A 82 7.24 19.10 -28.13
C ALA A 82 6.07 18.30 -27.50
N GLU A 83 4.90 18.93 -27.35
CA GLU A 83 3.68 18.27 -26.86
C GLU A 83 3.23 17.13 -27.79
N LYS A 84 3.25 17.34 -29.12
CA LYS A 84 2.91 16.30 -30.10
C LYS A 84 3.88 15.12 -30.02
N ILE A 85 5.19 15.38 -29.98
CA ILE A 85 6.22 14.34 -29.85
C ILE A 85 6.04 13.57 -28.53
N GLY A 86 5.76 14.27 -27.43
CA GLY A 86 5.50 13.66 -26.13
C GLY A 86 4.31 12.71 -26.17
N LYS A 87 3.18 13.14 -26.74
CA LYS A 87 1.98 12.31 -26.90
C LYS A 87 2.25 11.06 -27.74
N GLU A 88 3.02 11.18 -28.81
CA GLU A 88 3.32 10.07 -29.72
C GLU A 88 4.24 9.02 -29.06
N LYS A 89 5.28 9.46 -28.32
CA LYS A 89 6.14 8.57 -27.53
C LYS A 89 5.37 7.82 -26.44
N VAL A 90 4.51 8.54 -25.69
CA VAL A 90 3.65 7.93 -24.67
C VAL A 90 2.70 6.90 -25.28
N CYS A 91 2.14 7.17 -26.47
CA CYS A 91 1.26 6.24 -27.16
C CYS A 91 2.01 4.98 -27.62
N ALA A 92 3.24 5.12 -28.13
CA ALA A 92 4.08 4.00 -28.54
C ALA A 92 4.48 3.12 -27.33
N ASP A 93 4.87 3.75 -26.21
CA ASP A 93 5.23 3.04 -25.00
C ASP A 93 4.03 2.30 -24.39
N ALA A 94 2.86 2.94 -24.37
CA ALA A 94 1.61 2.30 -23.92
C ALA A 94 1.27 1.06 -24.77
N LYS A 95 1.42 1.13 -26.09
CA LYS A 95 1.21 -0.02 -26.99
C LYS A 95 2.21 -1.15 -26.68
N LYS A 96 3.49 -0.83 -26.51
CA LYS A 96 4.55 -1.80 -26.18
C LYS A 96 4.31 -2.49 -24.84
N ILE A 97 3.88 -1.75 -23.82
CA ILE A 97 3.54 -2.30 -22.50
C ILE A 97 2.33 -3.23 -22.61
N ASN A 98 1.27 -2.82 -23.32
CA ASN A 98 0.06 -3.63 -23.49
C ASN A 98 0.36 -4.98 -24.17
N CYS A 99 1.19 -4.98 -25.22
CA CYS A 99 1.63 -6.22 -25.86
C CYS A 99 2.38 -7.17 -24.91
N LYS A 100 3.29 -6.63 -24.08
CA LYS A 100 4.04 -7.43 -23.10
C LYS A 100 3.11 -8.02 -22.03
N VAL A 101 2.18 -7.23 -21.51
CA VAL A 101 1.21 -7.67 -20.49
C VAL A 101 0.33 -8.80 -21.05
N LYS A 102 -0.19 -8.67 -22.28
CA LYS A 102 -0.98 -9.72 -22.93
C LYS A 102 -0.18 -11.02 -23.13
N HIS A 103 1.10 -10.92 -23.44
CA HIS A 103 1.95 -12.10 -23.61
C HIS A 103 2.23 -12.80 -22.27
N ALA A 104 2.55 -12.02 -21.22
CA ALA A 104 2.74 -12.55 -19.86
C ALA A 104 1.47 -13.23 -19.34
N GLU A 105 0.30 -12.60 -19.50
CA GLU A 105 -0.99 -13.15 -19.08
C GLU A 105 -1.29 -14.49 -19.75
N LYS A 106 -1.03 -14.61 -21.06
CA LYS A 106 -1.20 -15.88 -21.79
C LYS A 106 -0.24 -16.96 -21.28
N ALA A 107 1.01 -16.62 -20.99
CA ALA A 107 2.00 -17.54 -20.46
C ALA A 107 1.61 -18.04 -19.06
N ASP A 108 1.16 -17.14 -18.19
CA ASP A 108 0.73 -17.48 -16.82
C ASP A 108 -0.56 -18.31 -16.83
N LYS A 109 -1.51 -17.98 -17.72
CA LYS A 109 -2.72 -18.80 -17.92
C LYS A 109 -2.40 -20.22 -18.37
N ALA A 110 -1.37 -20.42 -19.19
CA ALA A 110 -0.92 -21.75 -19.60
C ALA A 110 -0.28 -22.52 -18.43
N LYS A 111 0.59 -21.88 -17.65
CA LYS A 111 1.21 -22.47 -16.44
C LYS A 111 0.16 -22.90 -15.42
N LEU A 112 -0.77 -21.99 -15.08
CA LEU A 112 -1.88 -22.26 -14.16
C LEU A 112 -2.74 -23.45 -14.60
N LYS A 113 -3.07 -23.56 -15.90
CA LYS A 113 -3.82 -24.73 -16.40
C LYS A 113 -3.08 -26.04 -16.19
N SER A 114 -1.75 -26.03 -16.33
CA SER A 114 -0.93 -27.23 -16.13
C SER A 114 -0.84 -27.63 -14.66
N ASP A 115 -0.70 -26.65 -13.76
CA ASP A 115 -0.62 -26.88 -12.33
C ASP A 115 -1.97 -27.35 -11.76
N VAL A 116 -3.08 -26.75 -12.20
CA VAL A 116 -4.42 -27.23 -11.85
C VAL A 116 -4.61 -28.69 -12.25
N LYS A 117 -4.12 -29.11 -13.43
CA LYS A 117 -4.19 -30.53 -13.85
C LYS A 117 -3.35 -31.43 -12.95
N LYS A 118 -2.16 -31.01 -12.53
CA LYS A 118 -1.30 -31.77 -11.60
C LYS A 118 -1.94 -31.91 -10.23
N VAL A 119 -2.49 -30.82 -9.68
CA VAL A 119 -3.17 -30.82 -8.38
C VAL A 119 -4.39 -31.74 -8.42
N LYS A 120 -5.25 -31.67 -9.44
CA LYS A 120 -6.41 -32.57 -9.58
C LYS A 120 -6.01 -34.05 -9.58
N LYS A 121 -4.94 -34.41 -10.31
CA LYS A 121 -4.42 -35.78 -10.31
C LYS A 121 -3.86 -36.19 -8.94
N GLY A 122 -3.17 -35.28 -8.25
CA GLY A 122 -2.66 -35.49 -6.89
C GLY A 122 -3.79 -35.78 -5.90
N VAL A 123 -4.83 -34.95 -5.91
CA VAL A 123 -6.02 -35.07 -5.05
C VAL A 123 -6.75 -36.38 -5.29
N ALA A 124 -6.99 -36.77 -6.56
CA ALA A 124 -7.66 -38.04 -6.86
C ALA A 124 -6.86 -39.26 -6.34
N LYS A 125 -5.52 -39.22 -6.46
CA LYS A 125 -4.65 -40.29 -5.94
C LYS A 125 -4.69 -40.36 -4.42
N THR A 126 -4.65 -39.22 -3.72
CA THR A 126 -4.70 -39.19 -2.25
C THR A 126 -6.07 -39.63 -1.74
N GLU A 127 -7.15 -39.18 -2.37
CA GLU A 127 -8.52 -39.60 -2.02
C GLU A 127 -8.68 -41.12 -2.14
N GLN A 128 -8.16 -41.73 -3.23
CA GLN A 128 -8.21 -43.17 -3.41
C GLN A 128 -7.40 -43.93 -2.34
N LYS A 129 -6.22 -43.41 -1.96
CA LYS A 129 -5.40 -44.01 -0.87
C LYS A 129 -6.12 -43.95 0.47
N VAL A 130 -6.73 -42.81 0.79
CA VAL A 130 -7.49 -42.61 2.03
C VAL A 130 -8.68 -43.56 2.10
N LYS A 131 -9.47 -43.69 1.03
CA LYS A 131 -10.58 -44.64 0.98
C LYS A 131 -10.13 -46.09 1.25
N ARG A 132 -9.02 -46.52 0.65
CA ARG A 132 -8.46 -47.86 0.86
C ARG A 132 -7.96 -48.05 2.30
N ALA A 133 -7.30 -47.05 2.89
CA ALA A 133 -6.84 -47.10 4.28
C ALA A 133 -8.02 -47.21 5.24
N CYS A 134 -9.05 -46.37 5.06
CA CYS A 134 -10.25 -46.38 5.89
C CYS A 134 -10.98 -47.74 5.86
N LEU A 135 -11.10 -48.38 4.69
CA LEU A 135 -11.69 -49.72 4.59
C LEU A 135 -10.87 -50.78 5.34
N LYS A 136 -9.53 -50.73 5.24
CA LYS A 136 -8.64 -51.64 5.98
C LYS A 136 -8.79 -51.45 7.49
N ASP A 137 -8.81 -50.21 7.95
CA ASP A 137 -8.93 -49.91 9.38
C ASP A 137 -10.29 -50.30 9.93
N LYS A 138 -11.37 -50.11 9.15
CA LYS A 138 -12.71 -50.61 9.52
C LYS A 138 -12.72 -52.13 9.72
N ALA A 139 -12.02 -52.88 8.88
CA ALA A 139 -11.90 -54.33 9.04
C ALA A 139 -11.10 -54.72 10.29
N LYS A 140 -9.98 -54.03 10.55
CA LYS A 140 -9.16 -54.24 11.76
C LYS A 140 -9.95 -53.94 13.04
N ILE A 141 -10.70 -52.84 13.08
CA ILE A 141 -11.52 -52.47 14.23
C ILE A 141 -12.57 -53.56 14.51
N LYS A 142 -13.25 -54.08 13.47
CA LYS A 142 -14.20 -55.18 13.62
C LYS A 142 -13.53 -56.45 14.17
N ALA A 143 -12.34 -56.78 13.69
CA ALA A 143 -11.58 -57.94 14.18
C ALA A 143 -11.16 -57.76 15.64
N LEU A 144 -10.65 -56.57 16.01
CA LEU A 144 -10.27 -56.23 17.38
C LEU A 144 -11.46 -56.25 18.34
N GLU A 145 -12.63 -55.79 17.90
CA GLU A 145 -13.85 -55.83 18.71
C GLU A 145 -14.29 -57.27 18.98
N LYS A 146 -14.26 -58.15 17.96
CA LYS A 146 -14.56 -59.59 18.13
C LYS A 146 -13.56 -60.25 19.09
N ALA A 147 -12.27 -59.98 18.93
CA ALA A 147 -11.23 -60.50 19.82
C ALA A 147 -11.43 -60.04 21.27
N ARG A 148 -11.80 -58.77 21.49
CA ARG A 148 -12.12 -58.25 22.84
C ARG A 148 -13.33 -58.92 23.45
N LYS A 149 -14.40 -59.15 22.68
CA LYS A 149 -15.58 -59.88 23.15
C LYS A 149 -15.24 -61.32 23.53
N ALA A 150 -14.50 -62.03 22.66
CA ALA A 150 -14.04 -63.38 22.94
C ALA A 150 -13.20 -63.45 24.23
N LYS A 151 -12.25 -62.52 24.39
CA LYS A 151 -11.40 -62.45 25.60
C LYS A 151 -12.23 -62.24 26.87
N LYS A 152 -13.20 -61.32 26.85
CA LYS A 152 -14.10 -61.10 27.99
C LYS A 152 -14.91 -62.34 28.33
N VAL A 153 -15.42 -63.05 27.32
CA VAL A 153 -16.17 -64.31 27.52
C VAL A 153 -15.26 -65.36 28.15
N THR A 154 -14.03 -65.51 27.68
CA THR A 154 -13.08 -66.48 28.27
C THR A 154 -12.69 -66.11 29.70
N GLU A 155 -12.49 -64.83 30.01
CA GLU A 155 -12.20 -64.37 31.37
C GLU A 155 -13.37 -64.67 32.32
N LEU A 156 -14.61 -64.38 31.89
CA LEU A 156 -15.83 -64.71 32.66
C LEU A 156 -16.03 -66.21 32.83
N GLN A 157 -15.72 -67.00 31.80
CA GLN A 157 -15.82 -68.46 31.90
C GLN A 157 -14.82 -69.01 32.92
N MET A 158 -13.59 -68.49 32.93
CA MET A 158 -12.57 -68.91 33.89
C MET A 158 -12.95 -68.50 35.32
N SER A 159 -13.46 -67.29 35.52
CA SER A 159 -13.92 -66.85 36.85
C SER A 159 -15.13 -67.66 37.33
N PHE A 160 -16.07 -67.99 36.45
CA PHE A 160 -17.20 -68.87 36.79
C PHE A 160 -16.74 -70.28 37.21
N ARG A 161 -15.79 -70.88 36.47
CA ARG A 161 -15.22 -72.19 36.84
C ARG A 161 -14.55 -72.16 38.21
N LEU A 162 -13.76 -71.12 38.50
CA LEU A 162 -13.14 -70.97 39.82
C LEU A 162 -14.18 -70.85 40.94
N LEU A 163 -15.25 -70.08 40.71
CA LEU A 163 -16.34 -69.93 41.66
C LEU A 163 -17.07 -71.26 41.90
N GLN A 164 -17.33 -72.03 40.84
CA GLN A 164 -17.96 -73.35 40.94
C GLN A 164 -17.09 -74.33 41.73
N THR A 165 -15.78 -74.35 41.49
CA THR A 165 -14.83 -75.18 42.26
C THR A 165 -14.80 -74.77 43.72
N ALA A 166 -14.71 -73.46 44.02
CA ALA A 166 -14.72 -72.95 45.39
C ALA A 166 -16.03 -73.28 46.12
N TYR A 167 -17.16 -73.11 45.44
CA TYR A 167 -18.48 -73.43 46.00
C TYR A 167 -18.64 -74.93 46.29
N SER A 168 -18.19 -75.79 45.37
CA SER A 168 -18.19 -77.24 45.58
C SER A 168 -17.31 -77.64 46.78
N TYR A 169 -16.15 -77.01 46.94
CA TYR A 169 -15.27 -77.25 48.08
C TYR A 169 -15.94 -76.88 49.40
N ILE A 170 -16.55 -75.68 49.48
CA ILE A 170 -17.28 -75.22 50.67
C ILE A 170 -18.41 -76.19 51.03
N ASN A 171 -19.24 -76.57 50.05
CA ASN A 171 -20.32 -77.54 50.28
C ASN A 171 -19.81 -78.89 50.79
N GLY A 172 -18.69 -79.38 50.26
CA GLY A 172 -18.04 -80.61 50.72
C GLY A 172 -17.61 -80.52 52.19
N VAL A 173 -16.97 -79.42 52.57
CA VAL A 173 -16.55 -79.16 53.96
C VAL A 173 -17.77 -79.06 54.90
N CYS A 174 -18.82 -78.34 54.49
CA CYS A 174 -20.06 -78.24 55.28
C CYS A 174 -20.71 -79.62 55.49
N LYS A 175 -20.78 -80.45 54.44
CA LYS A 175 -21.34 -81.81 54.54
C LYS A 175 -20.51 -82.71 55.45
N TYR A 176 -19.18 -82.60 55.38
CA TYR A 176 -18.28 -83.32 56.28
C TYR A 176 -18.51 -82.91 57.74
N PHE A 177 -18.58 -81.60 58.02
CA PHE A 177 -18.81 -81.10 59.38
C PHE A 177 -20.16 -81.54 59.94
N TYR A 178 -21.23 -81.48 59.12
CA TYR A 178 -22.54 -81.98 59.50
C TYR A 178 -22.50 -83.48 59.85
N ALA A 179 -21.84 -84.30 59.03
CA ALA A 179 -21.71 -85.74 59.29
C ALA A 179 -20.88 -86.06 60.54
N VAL A 180 -19.89 -85.24 60.89
CA VAL A 180 -19.14 -85.37 62.15
C VAL A 180 -20.02 -85.00 63.34
N GLN A 181 -20.75 -83.88 63.26
CA GLN A 181 -21.65 -83.43 64.32
C GLN A 181 -22.78 -84.45 64.57
N SER A 182 -23.41 -84.98 63.52
CA SER A 182 -24.43 -86.02 63.65
C SER A 182 -23.90 -87.29 64.33
N ARG A 183 -22.67 -87.72 64.01
CA ARG A 183 -22.04 -88.87 64.67
C ARG A 183 -21.69 -88.60 66.13
N HIS A 184 -21.24 -87.39 66.45
CA HIS A 184 -20.96 -86.99 67.84
C HIS A 184 -22.24 -86.95 68.69
N MET A 185 -23.36 -86.44 68.15
CA MET A 185 -24.66 -86.47 68.83
C MET A 185 -25.15 -87.90 69.06
N LEU A 186 -24.99 -88.78 68.06
CA LEU A 186 -25.36 -90.20 68.18
C LEU A 186 -24.52 -90.93 69.23
N PHE A 187 -23.24 -90.60 69.35
CA PHE A 187 -22.34 -91.13 70.36
C PHE A 187 -22.76 -90.75 71.78
N TRP A 188 -23.17 -89.49 72.00
CA TRP A 188 -23.69 -89.06 73.30
C TRP A 188 -25.04 -89.71 73.65
N LEU A 189 -25.95 -89.83 72.68
CA LEU A 189 -27.24 -90.53 72.88
C LEU A 189 -27.08 -92.01 73.27
N MET A 190 -26.08 -92.72 72.74
CA MET A 190 -25.81 -94.11 73.12
C MET A 190 -24.99 -94.25 74.41
N LYS A 191 -24.38 -93.17 74.91
CA LYS A 191 -23.63 -93.19 76.17
C LYS A 191 -24.52 -93.03 77.40
N ASP A 192 -25.70 -92.42 77.22
CA ASP A 192 -26.71 -92.19 78.26
C ASP A 192 -27.82 -93.27 78.30
N ALA A 193 -27.74 -94.31 77.45
CA ALA A 193 -28.64 -95.46 77.40
C ALA A 193 -28.00 -96.70 78.04
#